data_AF-A0A1Q4VMD6-F1
#
_entry.id   AF-A0A1Q4VMD6-F1
#
_cell.length_a   1.000
_cell.length_b   1.000
_cell.length_c   1.000
_cell.angle_alpha   90.00
_cell.angle_beta   90.00
_cell.angle_gamma   90.00
#
_symmetry.space_group_name_H-M   'P 1'
#
loop_
_entity.id
_entity.type
_entity.pdbx_description
1 polymer ?
#
loop_
_entity_poly.entity_id
_entity_poly.type
_entity_poly.pdbx_seq_one_letter_code
_entity_poly.pdbx_strand_id
1 'polypeptide(L)'
;MDPITLAAASALVGAMVTDGWQQARDATLALWHRIRPEQDETIATALRTARSTVLTARERGEADREQALVGSWRLRLQDLLDQDPALAGDLRRLVDEHLAPALPAAERTRVRTLVQSARAEGRSQVNQSGRDLTIHQAPPP
;
A
#
# COMPACT_ATOMS: atom_id res chain seq x y z
N MET A 1 8.06 -1.31 -8.54
CA MET A 1 7.35 -1.09 -7.26
C MET A 1 6.14 -1.98 -7.24
N ASP A 2 5.96 -2.77 -6.18
CA ASP A 2 4.84 -3.72 -6.06
C ASP A 2 3.51 -2.95 -5.94
N PRO A 3 2.44 -3.31 -6.67
CA PRO A 3 1.17 -2.59 -6.61
C PRO A 3 0.49 -2.67 -5.23
N ILE A 4 0.87 -3.61 -4.34
CA ILE A 4 0.37 -3.64 -2.96
C ILE A 4 0.79 -2.40 -2.18
N THR A 5 1.97 -1.83 -2.47
CA THR A 5 2.46 -0.62 -1.81
C THR A 5 1.57 0.58 -2.14
N LEU A 6 1.08 0.67 -3.38
CA LEU A 6 0.14 1.71 -3.79
C LEU A 6 -1.22 1.51 -3.10
N ALA A 7 -1.74 0.28 -3.11
CA ALA A 7 -3.00 -0.02 -2.45
C ALA A 7 -2.97 0.33 -0.95
N ALA A 8 -1.91 -0.08 -0.26
CA ALA A 8 -1.71 0.18 1.16
C ALA A 8 -1.53 1.67 1.46
N ALA A 9 -0.71 2.39 0.68
CA ALA A 9 -0.53 3.83 0.87
C ALA A 9 -1.83 4.61 0.63
N SER A 10 -2.57 4.30 -0.44
CA SER A 10 -3.86 4.93 -0.72
C SER A 10 -4.89 4.64 0.37
N ALA A 11 -4.95 3.40 0.86
CA ALA A 11 -5.87 3.02 1.94
C ALA A 11 -5.51 3.70 3.27
N LEU A 12 -4.22 3.81 3.57
CA LEU A 12 -3.74 4.48 4.79
C LEU A 12 -4.08 5.97 4.78
N VAL A 13 -3.80 6.66 3.67
CA VAL A 13 -4.11 8.10 3.52
C VAL A 13 -5.62 8.34 3.52
N GLY A 14 -6.40 7.51 2.81
CA GLY A 14 -7.86 7.59 2.84
C GLY A 14 -8.42 7.37 4.25
N ALA A 15 -7.85 6.45 5.04
CA ALA A 15 -8.31 6.20 6.40
C ALA A 15 -8.06 7.40 7.34
N MET A 16 -7.05 8.25 7.07
CA MET A 16 -6.70 9.41 7.93
C MET A 16 -7.83 10.43 8.10
N VAL A 17 -8.71 10.53 7.10
CA VAL A 17 -9.85 11.47 7.08
C VAL A 17 -11.16 10.83 7.54
N THR A 18 -11.10 9.59 8.00
CA THR A 18 -12.26 8.83 8.48
C THR A 18 -12.24 8.68 9.99
N ASP A 19 -13.38 8.32 10.56
CA ASP A 19 -13.49 7.98 11.97
C ASP A 19 -12.70 6.70 12.32
N GLY A 20 -12.48 5.82 11.33
CA GLY A 20 -11.69 4.60 11.45
C GLY A 20 -10.17 4.82 11.55
N TRP A 21 -9.69 6.06 11.49
CA TRP A 21 -8.26 6.37 11.51
C TRP A 21 -7.50 5.75 12.70
N GLN A 22 -8.05 5.81 13.91
CA GLN A 22 -7.32 5.33 15.09
C GLN A 22 -6.99 3.84 14.96
N GLN A 23 -7.96 3.04 14.55
CA GLN A 23 -7.77 1.61 14.33
C GLN A 23 -6.76 1.33 13.20
N ALA A 24 -6.84 2.07 12.10
CA ALA A 24 -5.89 1.98 11.00
C ALA A 24 -4.46 2.33 11.44
N ARG A 25 -4.30 3.40 12.23
CA ARG A 25 -3.01 3.85 12.78
C ARG A 25 -2.41 2.78 13.68
N ASP A 26 -3.19 2.26 14.61
CA ASP A 26 -2.69 1.31 15.61
C ASP A 26 -2.29 -0.02 14.95
N ALA A 27 -3.04 -0.50 13.95
CA ALA A 27 -2.66 -1.66 13.15
C ALA A 27 -1.38 -1.42 12.33
N THR A 28 -1.23 -0.22 11.78
CA THR A 28 -0.03 0.20 11.05
C THR A 28 1.17 0.21 12.00
N LEU A 29 1.05 0.81 13.19
CA LEU A 29 2.12 0.80 14.19
C LEU A 29 2.46 -0.61 14.66
N ALA A 30 1.48 -1.47 14.89
CA ALA A 30 1.72 -2.86 15.26
C ALA A 30 2.55 -3.61 14.20
N LEU A 31 2.30 -3.36 12.91
CA LEU A 31 3.11 -3.92 11.83
C LEU A 31 4.56 -3.43 11.90
N TRP A 32 4.76 -2.11 12.02
CA TRP A 32 6.10 -1.54 12.09
C TRP A 32 6.86 -1.95 13.34
N HIS A 33 6.21 -1.96 14.51
CA HIS A 33 6.80 -2.41 15.76
C HIS A 33 7.33 -3.84 15.66
N ARG A 34 6.63 -4.72 14.94
CA ARG A 34 7.05 -6.10 14.72
C ARG A 34 8.26 -6.24 13.77
N ILE A 35 8.39 -5.35 12.78
CA ILE A 35 9.42 -5.46 11.73
C ILE A 35 10.66 -4.62 12.07
N ARG A 36 10.45 -3.38 12.53
CA ARG A 36 11.46 -2.36 12.83
C ARG A 36 11.08 -1.59 14.10
N PRO A 37 11.21 -2.21 15.29
CA PRO A 37 10.86 -1.57 16.56
C PRO A 37 11.64 -0.26 16.80
N GLU A 38 12.83 -0.12 16.24
CA GLU A 38 13.65 1.10 16.33
C GLU A 38 13.03 2.32 15.62
N GLN A 39 12.07 2.11 14.70
CA GLN A 39 11.40 3.19 13.97
C GLN A 39 10.00 3.54 14.50
N ASP A 40 9.54 2.88 15.56
CA ASP A 40 8.16 2.98 16.05
C ASP A 40 7.71 4.43 16.30
N GLU A 41 8.51 5.20 17.07
CA GLU A 41 8.21 6.62 17.35
C GLU A 41 8.28 7.50 16.09
N THR A 42 9.21 7.18 15.18
CA THR A 42 9.36 7.93 13.92
C THR A 42 8.13 7.76 13.04
N ILE A 43 7.62 6.53 12.95
CA ILE A 43 6.42 6.20 12.17
C ILE A 43 5.18 6.76 12.85
N ALA A 44 5.06 6.69 14.18
CA ALA A 44 3.96 7.29 14.92
C ALA A 44 3.88 8.80 14.70
N THR A 45 5.01 9.50 14.77
CA THR A 45 5.10 10.93 14.45
C THR A 45 4.77 11.20 12.99
N ALA A 46 5.28 10.41 12.05
CA ALA A 46 4.98 10.57 10.63
C ALA A 46 3.49 10.37 10.31
N LEU A 47 2.82 9.39 10.92
CA LEU A 47 1.38 9.14 10.76
C LEU A 47 0.54 10.32 11.28
N ARG A 48 0.90 10.86 12.45
CA ARG A 48 0.24 12.04 13.04
C ARG A 48 0.40 13.28 12.18
N THR A 49 1.60 13.54 11.68
CA THR A 49 1.89 14.67 10.77
C THR A 49 1.17 14.51 9.43
N ALA A 50 1.18 13.30 8.86
CA ALA A 50 0.46 13.01 7.63
C ALA A 50 -1.04 13.26 7.80
N ARG A 51 -1.67 12.79 8.87
CA ARG A 51 -3.09 13.04 9.14
C ARG A 51 -3.43 14.53 9.17
N SER A 52 -2.66 15.32 9.94
CA SER A 52 -2.85 16.77 10.00
C SER A 52 -2.77 17.43 8.61
N THR A 53 -1.82 16.95 7.80
CA THR A 53 -1.64 17.44 6.43
C THR A 53 -2.79 17.05 5.50
N VAL A 54 -3.30 15.81 5.57
CA VAL A 54 -4.44 15.38 4.74
C VAL A 54 -5.70 16.16 5.12
N LEU A 55 -5.98 16.34 6.42
CA LEU A 55 -7.14 17.09 6.87
C LEU A 55 -7.10 18.53 6.34
N THR A 56 -5.95 19.21 6.48
CA THR A 56 -5.75 20.56 5.94
C THR A 56 -5.90 20.60 4.42
N ALA A 57 -5.33 19.61 3.72
CA ALA A 57 -5.42 19.54 2.26
C ALA A 57 -6.87 19.37 1.79
N ARG A 58 -7.67 18.56 2.48
CA ARG A 58 -9.10 18.37 2.16
C ARG A 58 -9.91 19.63 2.39
N GLU A 59 -9.68 20.33 3.49
CA GLU A 59 -10.32 21.62 3.78
C GLU A 59 -10.03 22.66 2.69
N ARG A 60 -8.83 22.62 2.10
CA ARG A 60 -8.38 23.55 1.06
C ARG A 60 -8.60 23.06 -0.38
N GLY A 61 -9.10 21.84 -0.57
CA GLY A 61 -9.25 21.23 -1.91
C GLY A 61 -7.93 20.90 -2.61
N GLU A 62 -6.83 20.74 -1.86
CA GLU A 62 -5.49 20.48 -2.38
C GLU A 62 -5.26 18.99 -2.68
N ALA A 63 -5.91 18.47 -3.73
CA ALA A 63 -5.83 17.05 -4.11
C ALA A 63 -4.38 16.58 -4.38
N ASP A 64 -3.55 17.44 -4.98
CA ASP A 64 -2.14 17.12 -5.27
C ASP A 64 -1.33 16.86 -3.99
N ARG A 65 -1.67 17.55 -2.91
CA ARG A 65 -0.99 17.39 -1.62
C ARG A 65 -1.32 16.05 -0.97
N GLU A 66 -2.56 15.60 -1.13
CA GLU A 66 -2.96 14.25 -0.72
C GLU A 66 -2.26 13.17 -1.56
N GLN A 67 -2.16 13.35 -2.88
CA GLN A 67 -1.43 12.42 -3.74
C GLN A 67 0.06 12.37 -3.40
N ALA A 68 0.68 13.49 -3.06
CA ALA A 68 2.06 13.52 -2.59
C ALA A 68 2.25 12.71 -1.30
N LEU A 69 1.27 12.74 -0.38
CA LEU A 69 1.29 11.92 0.83
C LEU A 69 1.17 10.42 0.50
N VAL A 70 0.29 10.05 -0.43
CA VAL A 70 0.22 8.66 -0.94
C VAL A 70 1.57 8.22 -1.50
N GLY A 71 2.21 9.06 -2.31
CA GLY A 71 3.55 8.79 -2.84
C GLY A 71 4.60 8.59 -1.74
N SER A 72 4.59 9.44 -0.71
CA SER A 72 5.54 9.34 0.40
C SER A 72 5.40 8.04 1.20
N TRP A 73 4.16 7.61 1.47
CA TRP A 73 3.89 6.36 2.17
C TRP A 73 4.19 5.15 1.30
N ARG A 74 3.90 5.23 0.00
CA ARG A 74 4.23 4.16 -0.95
C ARG A 74 5.73 3.88 -0.98
N LEU A 75 6.58 4.91 -0.96
CA LEU A 75 8.03 4.74 -0.94
C LEU A 75 8.51 4.05 0.35
N ARG A 76 7.98 4.44 1.52
CA ARG A 76 8.31 3.77 2.79
C ARG A 76 7.88 2.30 2.82
N LEU A 77 6.70 2.01 2.28
CA LEU A 77 6.20 0.64 2.17
C LEU A 77 7.02 -0.18 1.17
N GLN A 78 7.50 0.44 0.08
CA GLN A 78 8.40 -0.21 -0.86
C GLN A 78 9.75 -0.52 -0.21
N ASP A 79 10.33 0.38 0.59
CA ASP A 79 11.56 0.11 1.35
C ASP A 79 11.41 -1.10 2.30
N LEU A 80 10.22 -1.28 2.90
CA LEU A 80 9.95 -2.48 3.69
C LEU A 80 9.99 -3.75 2.82
N LEU A 81 9.36 -3.73 1.65
CA LEU A 81 9.32 -4.89 0.74
C LEU A 81 10.66 -5.17 0.06
N ASP A 82 11.46 -4.14 -0.22
CA ASP A 82 12.79 -4.30 -0.81
C ASP A 82 13.76 -4.99 0.16
N GLN A 83 13.54 -4.82 1.47
CA GLN A 83 14.31 -5.50 2.51
C GLN A 83 13.78 -6.89 2.85
N ASP A 84 12.46 -7.06 2.87
CA ASP A 84 11.82 -8.36 3.05
C ASP A 84 10.57 -8.50 2.16
N PRO A 85 10.69 -9.17 1.00
CA PRO A 85 9.57 -9.40 0.09
C PRO A 85 8.44 -10.24 0.71
N ALA A 86 8.71 -11.03 1.76
CA ALA A 86 7.69 -11.86 2.42
C ALA A 86 6.61 -11.00 3.09
N LEU A 87 6.93 -9.75 3.44
CA LEU A 87 6.00 -8.79 4.04
C LEU A 87 4.86 -8.36 3.11
N ALA A 88 4.91 -8.69 1.81
CA ALA A 88 3.81 -8.42 0.90
C ALA A 88 2.50 -9.07 1.37
N GLY A 89 2.58 -10.25 2.01
CA GLY A 89 1.42 -10.91 2.62
C GLY A 89 0.91 -10.18 3.87
N ASP A 90 1.80 -9.63 4.69
CA ASP A 90 1.44 -8.84 5.86
C ASP A 90 0.80 -7.50 5.48
N LEU A 91 1.35 -6.80 4.49
CA LEU A 91 0.76 -5.58 3.94
C LEU A 91 -0.62 -5.84 3.34
N ARG A 92 -0.81 -6.99 2.69
CA ARG A 92 -2.11 -7.43 2.19
C ARG A 92 -3.14 -7.52 3.31
N ARG A 93 -2.79 -8.21 4.39
CA ARG A 93 -3.68 -8.39 5.55
C ARG A 93 -3.97 -7.06 6.22
N LEU A 94 -2.97 -6.21 6.40
CA LEU A 94 -3.16 -4.85 6.92
C LEU A 94 -4.21 -4.08 6.10
N VAL A 95 -4.12 -4.15 4.78
CA VAL A 95 -5.11 -3.51 3.90
C VAL A 95 -6.49 -4.12 4.05
N ASP A 96 -6.60 -5.44 3.90
CA ASP A 96 -7.90 -6.12 3.84
C ASP A 96 -8.63 -6.08 5.20
N GLU A 97 -7.91 -6.16 6.33
CA GLU A 97 -8.46 -6.30 7.68
C GLU A 97 -8.59 -4.98 8.44
N HIS A 98 -7.75 -3.98 8.16
CA HIS A 98 -7.69 -2.75 8.97
C HIS A 98 -7.86 -1.45 8.17
N LEU A 99 -7.23 -1.33 7.00
CA LEU A 99 -7.29 -0.08 6.24
C LEU A 99 -8.57 0.03 5.39
N ALA A 100 -8.87 -0.98 4.59
CA ALA A 100 -10.03 -0.97 3.70
C ALA A 100 -11.38 -0.86 4.45
N PRO A 101 -11.58 -1.50 5.63
CA PRO A 101 -12.80 -1.32 6.42
C PRO A 101 -13.00 0.10 6.96
N ALA A 102 -11.93 0.86 7.18
CA ALA A 102 -12.02 2.26 7.61
C ALA A 102 -12.48 3.20 6.48
N LEU A 103 -12.36 2.78 5.22
CA LEU A 103 -12.66 3.61 4.06
C LEU A 103 -14.16 3.68 3.73
N PRO A 104 -14.61 4.80 3.12
CA PRO A 104 -15.88 4.89 2.42
C PRO A 104 -15.98 3.85 1.28
N ALA A 105 -17.20 3.44 0.93
CA ALA A 105 -17.43 2.35 -0.04
C ALA A 105 -16.76 2.57 -1.40
N ALA A 106 -16.75 3.81 -1.91
CA ALA A 106 -16.13 4.16 -3.19
C ALA A 106 -14.61 3.97 -3.16
N GLU A 107 -13.93 4.46 -2.12
CA GLU A 107 -12.49 4.32 -1.95
C GLU A 107 -12.09 2.87 -1.65
N ARG A 108 -12.87 2.18 -0.81
CA ARG A 108 -12.71 0.75 -0.53
C ARG A 108 -12.71 -0.10 -1.81
N THR A 109 -13.60 0.21 -2.73
CA THR A 109 -13.68 -0.48 -4.03
C THR A 109 -12.42 -0.27 -4.86
N ARG A 110 -11.93 0.98 -4.94
CA ARG A 110 -10.67 1.31 -5.65
C ARG A 110 -9.47 0.58 -5.06
N VAL A 111 -9.34 0.60 -3.73
CA VAL A 111 -8.27 -0.12 -3.01
C VAL A 111 -8.34 -1.62 -3.29
N ARG A 112 -9.53 -2.23 -3.24
CA ARG A 112 -9.71 -3.66 -3.54
C ARG A 112 -9.24 -4.01 -4.96
N THR A 113 -9.52 -3.16 -5.96
CA THR A 113 -9.03 -3.37 -7.33
C THR A 113 -7.50 -3.35 -7.39
N LEU A 114 -6.85 -2.39 -6.72
CA LEU A 114 -5.38 -2.31 -6.66
C LEU A 114 -4.77 -3.56 -6.00
N VAL A 115 -5.40 -4.04 -4.92
CA VAL A 115 -5.03 -5.29 -4.26
C VAL A 115 -5.18 -6.47 -5.24
N GLN A 116 -6.28 -6.57 -5.98
CA GLN A 116 -6.45 -7.65 -6.97
C GLN A 116 -5.36 -7.62 -8.06
N SER A 117 -5.02 -6.45 -8.58
CA SER A 117 -3.93 -6.29 -9.56
C SER A 117 -2.58 -6.77 -8.99
N ALA A 118 -2.25 -6.41 -7.74
CA ALA A 118 -1.04 -6.90 -7.08
C ALA A 118 -1.02 -8.43 -6.92
N ARG A 119 -2.18 -9.10 -6.77
CA ARG A 119 -2.23 -10.58 -6.73
C ARG A 119 -1.96 -11.19 -8.10
N ALA A 120 -2.43 -10.55 -9.17
CA ALA A 120 -2.18 -10.99 -10.53
C ALA A 120 -0.69 -10.83 -10.90
N GLU A 121 -0.08 -9.69 -10.58
CA GLU A 121 1.34 -9.44 -10.86
C GLU A 121 2.28 -10.35 -10.05
N GLY A 122 2.03 -10.51 -8.74
CA GLY A 122 2.81 -11.42 -7.91
C GLY A 122 2.74 -12.89 -8.36
N ARG A 123 1.61 -13.32 -8.95
CA ARG A 123 1.46 -14.67 -9.51
C ARG A 123 2.13 -14.82 -10.88
N SER A 124 2.22 -13.75 -11.67
CA SER A 124 2.93 -13.75 -12.95
C SER A 124 4.45 -13.78 -12.77
N GLN A 125 4.99 -13.16 -11.71
CA GLN A 125 6.44 -13.11 -11.47
C GLN A 125 7.02 -14.47 -10.99
N VAL A 126 6.18 -15.38 -10.49
CA VAL A 126 6.59 -16.72 -10.02
C VAL A 126 6.77 -17.74 -11.17
N ASN A 127 6.56 -17.35 -12.43
CA ASN A 127 6.71 -18.22 -13.62
C ASN A 127 7.81 -17.76 -14.60
N GLN A 128 8.96 -17.31 -14.13
CA GLN A 128 10.15 -17.11 -14.99
C GLN A 128 11.44 -17.54 -14.31
N SER A 129 11.57 -18.82 -13.99
CA SER A 129 12.86 -19.48 -13.78
C SER A 129 12.69 -20.96 -14.06
N GLY A 130 12.51 -21.29 -15.34
CA GLY A 130 12.25 -22.67 -15.74
C GLY A 130 11.96 -22.84 -17.22
N ARG A 131 13.01 -22.64 -18.02
CA ARG A 131 13.23 -23.23 -19.35
C ARG A 131 12.56 -22.58 -20.58
N ASP A 132 13.48 -22.22 -21.47
CA ASP A 132 13.39 -22.25 -22.93
C ASP A 132 12.41 -21.29 -23.61
N LEU A 133 12.94 -20.09 -23.84
CA LEU A 133 12.71 -19.36 -25.09
C LEU A 133 13.14 -20.25 -26.28
N THR A 134 12.19 -20.88 -26.94
CA THR A 134 12.30 -21.16 -28.38
C THR A 134 10.93 -20.96 -29.02
N ILE A 135 10.64 -19.72 -29.41
CA ILE A 135 9.55 -19.46 -30.34
C ILE A 135 10.09 -19.79 -31.73
N HIS A 136 9.77 -20.98 -32.22
CA HIS A 136 9.90 -21.29 -33.64
C HIS A 136 8.91 -20.42 -34.41
N GLN A 137 9.41 -19.48 -35.20
CA GLN A 137 8.63 -18.82 -36.24
C GLN A 137 9.07 -19.37 -37.61
N ALA A 138 8.16 -20.07 -38.28
CA ALA A 138 8.15 -20.28 -39.73
C ALA A 138 6.68 -20.63 -40.17
N PRO A 139 6.28 -20.35 -41.42
CA PRO A 139 5.18 -19.45 -41.78
C PRO A 139 3.95 -20.16 -42.40
N PRO A 140 2.80 -19.49 -42.62
CA PRO A 140 2.23 -19.36 -44.00
C PRO A 140 1.28 -18.15 -44.20
N PRO A 141 0.67 -17.93 -45.41
CA PRO A 141 0.79 -18.65 -46.68
C PRO A 141 1.62 -17.95 -47.78
#